data_AF-A0AAV3XCV1-F1
#
_entry.id   AF-A0AAV3XCV1-F1
#
_cell.length_a   1.000
_cell.length_b   1.000
_cell.length_c   1.000
_cell.angle_alpha   90.00
_cell.angle_beta   90.00
_cell.angle_gamma   90.00
#
_symmetry.space_group_name_H-M   'P 1'
#
loop_
_entity.id
_entity.type
_entity.pdbx_description
1 polymer ?
#
loop_
_entity_poly.entity_id
_entity_poly.type
_entity_poly.pdbx_seq_one_letter_code
_entity_poly.pdbx_strand_id
1 'polypeptide(L)'
;MIGTAALKRKKMTETGVLKILSAVSRMDAETFCERWFGLDELEPEDREQVKRERGYRARCVRILSAVLRKPEKTISNWGSRFEEMPEDYQVTLTYADALRVQLQASPDRLLSLFLERRSREEN
;
A
#
# COMPACT_ATOMS: atom_id res chain seq x y z
N MET A 1 40.56 -18.84 16.75
CA MET A 1 39.44 -18.22 17.50
C MET A 1 38.82 -17.14 16.63
N ILE A 2 37.67 -17.39 16.01
CA ILE A 2 36.95 -16.40 15.20
C ILE A 2 35.68 -16.05 15.98
N GLY A 3 35.66 -14.86 16.57
CA GLY A 3 34.50 -14.34 17.30
C GLY A 3 33.41 -13.92 16.32
N THR A 4 32.27 -14.59 16.38
CA THR A 4 31.05 -14.20 15.66
C THR A 4 30.43 -12.98 16.34
N ALA A 5 30.49 -11.82 15.68
CA ALA A 5 29.81 -10.62 16.13
C ALA A 5 28.29 -10.82 15.97
N ALA A 6 27.59 -11.02 17.08
CA ALA A 6 26.14 -11.04 17.12
C ALA A 6 25.59 -9.65 16.77
N LEU A 7 25.01 -9.49 15.58
CA LEU A 7 24.24 -8.30 15.23
C LEU A 7 23.03 -8.17 16.17
N LYS A 8 23.13 -7.28 17.17
CA LYS A 8 22.00 -6.85 17.98
C LYS A 8 20.97 -6.16 17.07
N ARG A 9 19.87 -6.87 16.77
CA ARG A 9 18.68 -6.27 16.14
C ARG A 9 18.10 -5.22 17.09
N LYS A 10 18.28 -3.95 16.75
CA LYS A 10 17.70 -2.82 17.49
C LYS A 10 16.18 -2.88 17.30
N LYS A 11 15.41 -3.08 18.38
CA LYS A 11 13.95 -3.05 18.33
C LYS A 11 13.53 -1.64 17.90
N MET A 12 12.83 -1.53 16.78
CA MET A 12 12.29 -0.26 16.31
C MET A 12 11.19 0.16 17.28
N THR A 13 11.32 1.35 17.87
CA THR A 13 10.30 1.90 18.77
C THR A 13 9.08 2.33 17.95
N GLU A 14 7.90 2.29 18.55
CA GLU A 14 6.65 2.76 17.94
C GLU A 14 6.79 4.18 17.36
N THR A 15 7.49 5.07 18.06
CA THR A 15 7.84 6.41 17.59
C THR A 15 8.76 6.40 16.37
N GLY A 16 9.66 5.42 16.24
CA GLY A 16 10.53 5.27 15.08
C GLY A 16 9.77 4.77 13.85
N VAL A 17 8.85 3.82 14.05
CA VAL A 17 7.92 3.35 13.00
C VAL A 17 7.03 4.52 12.56
N LEU A 18 6.37 5.21 13.49
CA LEU A 18 5.53 6.37 13.19
C LEU A 18 6.29 7.51 12.51
N LYS A 19 7.56 7.73 12.84
CA LYS A 19 8.39 8.77 12.21
C LYS A 19 8.82 8.39 10.79
N ILE A 20 9.12 7.12 10.54
CA ILE A 20 9.36 6.59 9.19
C ILE A 20 8.07 6.69 8.37
N LEU A 21 6.95 6.29 8.97
CA LEU A 21 5.63 6.34 8.36
C LEU A 21 5.10 7.78 8.16
N SER A 22 5.53 8.75 8.96
CA SER A 22 5.23 10.17 8.72
C SER A 22 6.14 10.80 7.66
N ALA A 23 7.29 10.17 7.39
CA ALA A 23 8.17 10.52 6.28
C ALA A 23 7.81 9.76 4.99
N VAL A 24 6.77 8.90 5.03
CA VAL A 24 6.28 8.16 3.88
C VAL A 24 5.71 9.14 2.86
N SER A 25 6.24 9.03 1.65
CA SER A 25 5.76 9.71 0.45
C SER A 25 4.23 9.62 0.34
N ARG A 26 3.56 10.74 0.09
CA ARG A 26 2.14 10.77 -0.21
C ARG A 26 1.93 10.15 -1.59
N MET A 27 1.14 9.07 -1.67
CA MET A 27 0.89 8.36 -2.92
C MET A 27 -0.43 8.84 -3.52
N ASP A 28 -0.39 9.34 -4.75
CA ASP A 28 -1.61 9.63 -5.50
C ASP A 28 -2.32 8.33 -5.95
N ALA A 29 -3.58 8.44 -6.33
CA ALA A 29 -4.40 7.28 -6.64
C ALA A 29 -3.98 6.56 -7.92
N GLU A 30 -3.38 7.29 -8.87
CA GLU A 30 -2.95 6.72 -10.13
C GLU A 30 -1.69 5.88 -9.93
N THR A 31 -0.69 6.41 -9.23
CA THR A 31 0.50 5.66 -8.80
C THR A 31 0.11 4.41 -8.02
N PHE A 32 -0.87 4.52 -7.11
CA PHE A 32 -1.39 3.37 -6.37
C PHE A 32 -1.97 2.31 -7.31
N CYS A 33 -2.83 2.71 -8.25
CA CYS A 33 -3.40 1.80 -9.23
C CYS A 33 -2.33 1.12 -10.10
N GLU A 34 -1.37 1.90 -10.61
CA GLU A 34 -0.29 1.37 -11.45
C GLU A 34 0.46 0.26 -10.71
N ARG A 35 0.88 0.52 -9.48
CA ARG A 35 1.55 -0.47 -8.63
C ARG A 35 0.67 -1.64 -8.24
N TRP A 36 -0.63 -1.41 -8.05
CA TRP A 36 -1.58 -2.47 -7.71
C TRP A 36 -1.75 -3.46 -8.87
N PHE A 37 -1.76 -2.96 -10.10
CA PHE A 37 -1.92 -3.77 -11.31
C PHE A 37 -0.60 -4.20 -11.95
N GLY A 38 0.55 -3.87 -11.34
CA GLY A 38 1.89 -4.22 -11.83
C GLY A 38 2.28 -3.47 -13.10
N LEU A 39 1.75 -2.27 -13.31
CA LEU A 39 2.09 -1.42 -14.46
C LEU A 39 3.35 -0.58 -14.22
N ASP A 40 3.80 -0.48 -12.97
CA ASP A 40 5.02 0.22 -12.59
C ASP A 40 6.29 -0.44 -13.14
N GLU A 41 6.22 -1.73 -13.44
CA GLU A 41 7.28 -2.52 -14.08
C GLU A 41 7.28 -2.42 -15.62
N LEU A 42 6.25 -1.79 -16.21
CA LEU A 42 6.15 -1.59 -17.66
C LEU A 42 6.86 -0.31 -18.11
N GLU A 43 7.33 -0.34 -19.35
CA GLU A 43 7.81 0.85 -20.05
C GLU A 43 6.72 1.92 -20.12
N PRO A 44 7.08 3.23 -20.13
CA PRO A 44 6.10 4.32 -20.05
C PRO A 44 5.03 4.28 -21.16
N GLU A 45 5.39 3.85 -22.37
CA GLU A 45 4.47 3.77 -23.51
C GLU A 45 3.44 2.64 -23.34
N ASP A 46 3.88 1.44 -22.94
CA ASP A 46 3.02 0.30 -22.65
C ASP A 46 2.08 0.59 -21.48
N ARG A 47 2.61 1.23 -20.43
CA ARG A 47 1.82 1.68 -19.27
C ARG A 47 0.68 2.60 -19.70
N GLU A 48 0.97 3.61 -20.50
CA GLU A 48 -0.05 4.54 -20.99
C GLU A 48 -1.05 3.86 -21.94
N GLN A 49 -0.61 2.86 -22.72
CA GLN A 49 -1.53 2.04 -23.52
C GLN A 49 -2.53 1.29 -22.64
N VAL A 50 -2.06 0.61 -21.58
CA VAL A 50 -2.93 -0.11 -20.64
C VAL A 50 -3.88 0.85 -19.93
N LYS A 51 -3.42 2.06 -19.56
CA LYS A 51 -4.27 3.06 -18.90
C LYS A 51 -5.40 3.57 -19.79
N ARG A 52 -5.21 3.55 -21.12
CA ARG A 52 -6.24 3.90 -22.11
C ARG A 52 -7.22 2.76 -22.39
N GLU A 53 -6.95 1.55 -21.92
CA GLU A 53 -7.86 0.42 -22.12
C GLU A 53 -9.21 0.66 -21.46
N ARG A 54 -10.27 0.24 -22.17
CA ARG A 54 -11.62 0.29 -21.63
C ARG A 54 -11.70 -0.55 -20.36
N GLY A 55 -12.06 0.11 -19.26
CA GLY A 55 -12.27 -0.54 -17.97
C GLY A 55 -11.10 -0.44 -17.00
N TYR A 56 -9.92 0.02 -17.42
CA TYR A 56 -8.81 0.28 -16.48
C TYR A 56 -9.25 1.20 -15.34
N ARG A 57 -9.83 2.36 -15.70
CA ARG A 57 -10.39 3.30 -14.72
C ARG A 57 -11.45 2.68 -13.81
N ALA A 58 -12.32 1.82 -14.35
CA ALA A 58 -13.35 1.16 -13.54
C ALA A 58 -12.73 0.17 -12.53
N ARG A 59 -11.65 -0.53 -12.90
CA ARG A 59 -10.87 -1.36 -11.97
C ARG A 59 -10.23 -0.51 -10.87
N CYS A 60 -9.65 0.63 -11.22
CA CYS A 60 -9.13 1.61 -10.26
C CYS A 60 -10.19 2.07 -9.26
N VAL A 61 -11.36 2.48 -9.74
CA VAL A 61 -12.46 2.95 -8.89
C VAL A 61 -12.86 1.88 -7.87
N ARG A 62 -12.98 0.61 -8.29
CA ARG A 62 -13.32 -0.51 -7.40
C ARG A 62 -12.28 -0.73 -6.31
N ILE A 63 -10.99 -0.72 -6.65
CA ILE A 63 -9.95 -0.98 -5.64
C ILE A 63 -9.81 0.20 -4.67
N LEU A 64 -9.84 1.44 -5.17
CA LEU A 64 -9.80 2.64 -4.33
C LEU A 64 -11.01 2.70 -3.39
N SER A 65 -12.20 2.36 -3.88
CA SER A 65 -13.42 2.23 -3.08
C SER A 65 -13.24 1.24 -1.91
N ALA A 66 -12.68 0.06 -2.20
CA ALA A 66 -12.45 -0.97 -1.19
C ALA A 66 -11.39 -0.56 -0.15
N VAL A 67 -10.28 0.03 -0.59
CA VAL A 67 -9.16 0.44 0.28
C VAL A 67 -9.55 1.64 1.15
N LEU A 68 -10.16 2.66 0.56
CA LEU A 68 -10.51 3.91 1.25
C LEU A 68 -11.86 3.84 1.95
N ARG A 69 -12.60 2.74 1.77
CA ARG A 69 -13.96 2.52 2.29
C ARG A 69 -14.91 3.66 1.91
N LYS A 70 -14.88 4.07 0.65
CA LYS A 70 -15.75 5.10 0.08
C LYS A 70 -16.61 4.56 -1.04
N PRO A 71 -17.81 5.08 -1.26
CA PRO A 71 -18.63 4.68 -2.40
C PRO A 71 -17.89 4.90 -3.72
N GLU A 72 -18.03 3.97 -4.67
CA GLU A 72 -17.44 4.09 -6.01
C GLU A 72 -17.85 5.39 -6.71
N LYS A 73 -19.07 5.89 -6.45
CA LYS A 73 -19.54 7.18 -6.95
C LYS A 73 -18.68 8.34 -6.45
N THR A 74 -18.27 8.32 -5.18
CA THR A 74 -17.38 9.34 -4.61
C THR A 74 -16.02 9.29 -5.30
N ILE A 75 -15.44 8.10 -5.44
CA ILE A 75 -14.14 7.92 -6.11
C ILE A 75 -14.21 8.37 -7.58
N SER A 76 -15.28 8.01 -8.28
CA SER A 76 -15.49 8.34 -9.70
C SER A 76 -15.55 9.84 -9.96
N ASN A 77 -15.95 10.62 -8.94
CA ASN A 77 -16.07 12.06 -9.03
C ASN A 77 -14.72 12.79 -8.87
N TRP A 78 -13.62 12.11 -8.51
CA TRP A 78 -12.33 12.76 -8.28
C TRP A 78 -11.56 13.16 -9.55
N GLY A 79 -12.24 13.24 -10.70
CA GLY A 79 -11.59 13.51 -11.99
C GLY A 79 -11.04 12.24 -12.67
N SER A 80 -10.65 12.39 -13.94
CA SER A 80 -10.26 11.29 -14.85
C SER A 80 -9.05 10.49 -14.38
N ARG A 81 -8.12 11.13 -13.68
CA ARG A 81 -6.92 10.51 -13.08
C ARG A 81 -6.90 10.70 -11.56
N PHE A 82 -8.07 10.98 -10.96
CA PHE A 82 -8.25 11.16 -9.53
C PHE A 82 -7.52 12.39 -8.97
N GLU A 83 -7.39 13.43 -9.79
CA GLU A 83 -6.70 14.69 -9.50
C GLU A 83 -7.31 15.44 -8.30
N GLU A 84 -8.61 15.24 -8.04
CA GLU A 84 -9.34 15.87 -6.94
C GLU A 84 -9.40 15.00 -5.67
N MET A 85 -8.62 13.91 -5.60
CA MET A 85 -8.57 13.08 -4.40
C MET A 85 -8.01 13.88 -3.20
N PRO A 86 -8.72 13.92 -2.05
CA PRO A 86 -8.21 14.58 -0.84
C PRO A 86 -6.88 14.01 -0.33
N GLU A 87 -6.01 14.88 0.18
CA GLU A 87 -4.65 14.51 0.62
C GLU A 87 -4.61 13.45 1.72
N ASP A 88 -5.59 13.45 2.63
CA ASP A 88 -5.68 12.45 3.72
C ASP A 88 -5.76 11.01 3.18
N TYR A 89 -6.35 10.83 2.00
CA TYR A 89 -6.40 9.52 1.36
C TYR A 89 -5.06 9.11 0.74
N GLN A 90 -4.20 10.05 0.34
CA GLN A 90 -2.88 9.73 -0.20
C GLN A 90 -2.02 8.98 0.82
N VAL A 91 -2.09 9.42 2.09
CA VAL A 91 -1.41 8.75 3.19
C VAL A 91 -1.96 7.34 3.41
N THR A 92 -3.29 7.19 3.34
CA THR A 92 -3.97 5.88 3.46
C THR A 92 -3.53 4.93 2.34
N LEU A 93 -3.44 5.41 1.10
CA LEU A 93 -2.98 4.61 -0.03
C LEU A 93 -1.54 4.16 0.14
N THR A 94 -0.65 5.02 0.66
CA THR A 94 0.73 4.58 0.88
C THR A 94 0.83 3.49 1.95
N TYR A 95 0.04 3.59 3.03
CA TYR A 95 -0.04 2.50 4.02
C TYR A 95 -0.56 1.21 3.41
N ALA A 96 -1.61 1.29 2.59
CA ALA A 96 -2.21 0.14 1.94
C ALA A 96 -1.21 -0.56 0.99
N ASP A 97 -0.45 0.20 0.20
CA ASP A 97 0.58 -0.35 -0.67
C ASP A 97 1.73 -1.01 0.12
N ALA A 98 2.21 -0.36 1.19
CA ALA A 98 3.25 -0.94 2.05
C ALA A 98 2.81 -2.27 2.69
N LEU A 99 1.57 -2.34 3.18
CA LEU A 99 0.99 -3.57 3.72
C LEU A 99 0.87 -4.64 2.65
N ARG A 100 0.41 -4.28 1.44
CA ARG A 100 0.32 -5.20 0.30
C ARG A 100 1.68 -5.80 -0.06
N VAL A 101 2.70 -4.96 -0.21
CA VAL A 101 4.07 -5.40 -0.52
C VAL A 101 4.60 -6.34 0.56
N GLN A 102 4.36 -6.01 1.84
CA GLN A 102 4.79 -6.86 2.95
C GLN A 102 4.05 -8.21 2.98
N LEU A 103 2.75 -8.22 2.66
CA LEU A 103 1.94 -9.43 2.55
C LEU A 103 2.40 -10.31 1.39
N GLN A 104 2.77 -9.72 0.25
CA GLN A 104 3.31 -10.44 -0.90
C GLN A 104 4.69 -11.04 -0.59
N ALA A 105 5.53 -10.32 0.16
CA ALA A 105 6.88 -10.78 0.49
C ALA A 105 6.92 -11.87 1.58
N SER A 106 5.96 -11.87 2.52
CA SER A 106 5.98 -12.80 3.65
C SER A 106 4.59 -13.08 4.24
N PRO A 107 3.72 -13.79 3.50
CA PRO A 107 2.35 -14.06 3.94
C PRO A 107 2.30 -14.88 5.25
N ASP A 108 3.13 -15.92 5.36
CA ASP A 108 3.14 -16.81 6.53
C ASP A 108 3.56 -16.11 7.82
N ARG A 109 4.48 -15.14 7.71
CA ARG A 109 5.01 -14.41 8.86
C ARG A 109 4.01 -13.42 9.43
N LEU A 110 3.19 -12.80 8.58
CA LEU A 110 2.13 -11.92 9.06
C LEU A 110 1.00 -12.72 9.69
N LEU A 111 0.65 -13.88 9.11
CA LEU A 111 -0.34 -14.78 9.68
C LEU A 111 0.09 -15.27 11.07
N SER A 112 1.36 -15.69 11.23
CA SER A 112 1.85 -16.13 12.53
C SER A 112 1.81 -15.01 13.58
N LEU A 113 2.24 -13.79 13.23
CA LEU A 113 2.15 -12.63 14.13
C LEU A 113 0.70 -12.30 14.53
N PHE A 114 -0.25 -12.42 13.60
CA PHE A 114 -1.66 -12.17 13.88
C PHE A 114 -2.23 -13.21 14.88
N LEU A 115 -1.95 -14.49 14.65
CA LEU A 115 -2.38 -15.58 15.53
C LEU A 115 -1.74 -15.47 16.93
N GLU A 116 -0.45 -15.11 17.00
CA GLU A 116 0.25 -14.85 18.26
C GLU A 116 -0.35 -13.67 19.03
N ARG A 117 -0.82 -12.62 18.35
CA ARG A 117 -1.45 -11.49 19.02
C ARG A 117 -2.81 -11.88 19.57
N ARG A 118 -3.63 -12.56 18.76
CA ARG A 118 -4.98 -13.00 19.16
C ARG A 118 -4.95 -13.92 20.37
N SER A 119 -4.01 -14.87 20.42
CA SER A 119 -3.84 -15.78 21.56
C SER A 119 -3.40 -15.09 22.86
N ARG A 120 -2.81 -13.88 22.79
CA ARG A 120 -2.49 -13.06 23.99
C ARG A 120 -3.66 -12.21 24.47
N GLU A 121 -4.64 -11.95 23.63
CA GLU A 121 -5.85 -11.20 23.99
C GLU A 121 -6.93 -12.12 24.61
N GLU A 122 -6.79 -13.44 24.41
CA GLU A 122 -7.68 -14.49 24.94
C GLU A 122 -7.17 -15.12 26.27
N ASN A 123 -5.99 -14.71 26.77
CA ASN A 123 -5.42 -15.11 28.07
C ASN A 123 -5.28 -13.91 29.02
#